data_AF-A0A013XPL2-F1
#
_entry.id   AF-A0A013XPL2-F1
#
_cell.length_a   1.000
_cell.length_b   1.000
_cell.length_c   1.000
_cell.angle_alpha   90.00
_cell.angle_beta   90.00
_cell.angle_gamma   90.00
#
_symmetry.space_group_name_H-M   'P 1'
#
loop_
_entity.id
_entity.type
_entity.pdbx_description
1 polymer ?
#
loop_
_entity_poly.entity_id
_entity_poly.type
_entity_poly.pdbx_seq_one_letter_code
_entity_poly.pdbx_strand_id
1 'polypeptide(L)'
;MTTVRDKQIELSRRLRQQLGGDFIVVPAPDHPFVMRSVDVLVGGRSGLTAFIMASAEERRRPELLASRITLNKVALPPETGFVFVEDAVDLDLGIGARFVETLSLKERSFLRDAVTIVERSTQAPQKHSTEKIRQISQARFASTYRIARLVNAKRSGHDAERALSRRGANLSFDSVRSVPSAFASRPISTRSLIGLTVRGTDRWYDETADQPIPTGATAGLVVAPGYPRPRNDPDKALRAAAFAGWIIAPDSSVRSPEELAELALRFTRAR
;
A
#
# COMPACT_ATOMS: atom_id res chain seq x y z
N MET A 1 -26.11 -6.23 -5.62
CA MET A 1 -25.16 -5.13 -5.36
C MET A 1 -23.92 -5.34 -6.21
N THR A 2 -23.54 -4.40 -7.06
CA THR A 2 -22.34 -4.49 -7.92
C THR A 2 -21.08 -4.38 -7.08
N THR A 3 -20.20 -5.38 -7.16
CA THR A 3 -18.94 -5.40 -6.39
C THR A 3 -17.91 -4.43 -6.98
N VAL A 4 -16.86 -4.09 -6.22
CA VAL A 4 -15.72 -3.30 -6.75
C VAL A 4 -15.07 -4.02 -7.93
N ARG A 5 -15.00 -5.35 -7.88
CA ARG A 5 -14.42 -6.16 -8.96
C ARG A 5 -15.22 -6.05 -10.26
N ASP A 6 -16.55 -6.08 -10.17
CA ASP A 6 -17.41 -5.93 -11.35
C ASP A 6 -17.21 -4.55 -11.99
N LYS A 7 -17.09 -3.51 -11.15
CA LYS A 7 -16.79 -2.13 -11.60
C LYS A 7 -15.41 -2.01 -12.23
N GLN A 8 -14.39 -2.66 -11.66
CA GLN A 8 -13.04 -2.72 -12.24
C GLN A 8 -13.03 -3.33 -13.64
N ILE A 9 -13.71 -4.46 -13.80
CA ILE A 9 -13.81 -5.17 -15.09
C ILE A 9 -14.51 -4.27 -16.10
N GLU A 10 -15.65 -3.68 -15.71
CA GLU A 10 -16.43 -2.82 -16.60
C GLU A 10 -15.67 -1.54 -16.98
N LEU A 11 -15.05 -0.87 -16.02
CA LEU A 11 -14.20 0.31 -16.26
C LEU A 11 -13.06 -0.03 -17.23
N SER A 12 -12.33 -1.11 -16.97
CA SER A 12 -11.21 -1.53 -17.80
C SER A 12 -11.64 -1.87 -19.22
N ARG A 13 -12.79 -2.56 -19.38
CA ARG A 13 -13.36 -2.89 -20.69
C ARG A 13 -13.69 -1.62 -21.47
N ARG A 14 -14.37 -0.66 -20.85
CA ARG A 14 -14.74 0.61 -21.47
C ARG A 14 -13.52 1.45 -21.87
N LEU A 15 -12.54 1.56 -20.96
CA LEU A 15 -11.29 2.30 -21.24
C LEU A 15 -10.53 1.70 -22.43
N ARG A 16 -10.39 0.38 -22.51
CA ARG A 16 -9.75 -0.29 -23.67
C ARG A 16 -10.46 -0.01 -24.98
N GLN A 17 -11.78 0.04 -24.97
CA GLN A 17 -12.57 0.32 -26.18
C GLN A 17 -12.37 1.77 -26.67
N GLN A 18 -12.14 2.72 -25.78
CA GLN A 18 -12.05 4.14 -26.11
C GLN A 18 -10.61 4.62 -26.39
N LEU A 19 -9.62 4.15 -25.61
CA LEU A 19 -8.24 4.63 -25.70
C LEU A 19 -7.47 4.04 -26.91
N GLY A 20 -7.99 3.00 -27.57
CA GLY A 20 -7.33 2.39 -28.71
C GLY A 20 -6.03 1.64 -28.35
N GLY A 21 -5.19 1.39 -29.35
CA GLY A 21 -3.99 0.55 -29.22
C GLY A 21 -2.76 1.23 -28.61
N ASP A 22 -2.76 2.56 -28.45
CA ASP A 22 -1.65 3.33 -27.88
C ASP A 22 -1.56 3.25 -26.35
N PHE A 23 -2.56 2.61 -25.71
CA PHE A 23 -2.67 2.53 -24.26
C PHE A 23 -2.84 1.07 -23.81
N ILE A 24 -2.24 0.76 -22.67
CA ILE A 24 -2.36 -0.52 -21.98
C ILE A 24 -3.19 -0.30 -20.73
N VAL A 25 -4.31 -1.01 -20.63
CA VAL A 25 -5.20 -0.97 -19.46
C VAL A 25 -5.08 -2.28 -18.70
N VAL A 26 -4.64 -2.20 -17.44
CA VAL A 26 -4.43 -3.33 -16.53
C VAL A 26 -5.45 -3.27 -15.38
N PRO A 27 -6.47 -4.14 -15.36
CA PRO A 27 -7.37 -4.28 -14.21
C PRO A 27 -6.64 -4.93 -13.04
N ALA A 28 -6.90 -4.43 -11.83
CA ALA A 28 -6.38 -4.97 -10.57
C ALA A 28 -4.88 -5.36 -10.66
N PRO A 29 -4.00 -4.41 -11.04
CA PRO A 29 -2.58 -4.68 -11.16
C PRO A 29 -2.02 -5.22 -9.84
N ASP A 30 -1.14 -6.20 -9.93
CA ASP A 30 -0.40 -6.65 -8.76
C ASP A 30 0.85 -5.79 -8.57
N HIS A 31 1.04 -5.28 -7.35
CA HIS A 31 2.20 -4.46 -7.01
C HIS A 31 2.97 -5.09 -5.85
N PRO A 32 4.29 -5.29 -5.97
CA PRO A 32 5.08 -6.12 -5.04
C PRO A 32 5.25 -5.52 -3.63
N PHE A 33 5.02 -4.20 -3.48
CA PHE A 33 5.22 -3.47 -2.22
C PHE A 33 3.92 -3.07 -1.50
N VAL A 34 2.74 -3.33 -2.05
CA VAL A 34 1.48 -2.96 -1.40
C VAL A 34 0.54 -4.14 -1.31
N MET A 35 -0.18 -4.24 -0.19
CA MET A 35 -1.17 -5.31 0.03
C MET A 35 -2.35 -5.18 -0.93
N ARG A 36 -2.74 -3.94 -1.24
CA ARG A 36 -3.79 -3.62 -2.20
C ARG A 36 -3.30 -2.49 -3.11
N SER A 37 -3.13 -2.79 -4.39
CA SER A 37 -2.76 -1.79 -5.39
C SER A 37 -3.96 -0.96 -5.83
N VAL A 38 -3.81 -0.16 -6.86
CA VAL A 38 -4.88 0.59 -7.55
C VAL A 38 -5.89 -0.37 -8.19
N ASP A 39 -7.07 0.12 -8.55
CA ASP A 39 -8.14 -0.73 -9.07
C ASP A 39 -8.01 -0.96 -10.58
N VAL A 40 -7.58 0.07 -11.32
CA VAL A 40 -7.19 -0.01 -12.73
C VAL A 40 -5.97 0.87 -12.94
N LEU A 41 -4.98 0.38 -13.66
CA LEU A 41 -3.81 1.16 -14.08
C LEU A 41 -3.80 1.26 -15.60
N VAL A 42 -3.65 2.48 -16.11
CA VAL A 42 -3.55 2.77 -17.53
C VAL A 42 -2.17 3.34 -17.80
N GLY A 43 -1.44 2.77 -18.75
CA GLY A 43 -0.17 3.30 -19.22
C GLY A 43 -0.23 3.58 -20.72
N GLY A 44 0.39 4.67 -21.15
CA GLY A 44 0.48 5.02 -22.57
C GLY A 44 1.55 6.08 -22.82
N ARG A 45 1.50 6.72 -23.99
CA ARG A 45 2.46 7.80 -24.36
C ARG A 45 2.43 8.98 -23.38
N SER A 46 1.29 9.19 -22.74
CA SER A 46 1.05 10.27 -21.78
C SER A 46 1.36 9.89 -20.32
N GLY A 47 2.07 8.79 -20.08
CA GLY A 47 2.45 8.37 -18.72
C GLY A 47 1.49 7.36 -18.10
N LEU A 48 1.39 7.38 -16.76
CA LEU A 48 0.59 6.44 -15.97
C LEU A 48 -0.59 7.14 -15.31
N THR A 49 -1.78 6.52 -15.39
CA THR A 49 -2.98 6.95 -14.68
C THR A 49 -3.54 5.80 -13.86
N ALA A 50 -3.69 6.02 -12.56
CA ALA A 50 -4.20 5.07 -11.59
C ALA A 50 -5.62 5.44 -11.18
N PHE A 51 -6.58 4.56 -11.46
CA PHE A 51 -7.95 4.70 -10.99
C PHE A 51 -8.13 3.93 -9.67
N ILE A 52 -8.73 4.58 -8.68
CA ILE A 52 -9.02 4.01 -7.36
C ILE A 52 -10.52 4.10 -7.06
N MET A 53 -11.09 3.03 -6.54
CA MET A 53 -12.45 2.91 -6.06
C MET A 53 -12.44 2.47 -4.59
N ALA A 54 -13.23 3.15 -3.76
CA ALA A 54 -13.40 2.78 -2.36
C ALA A 54 -14.31 1.54 -2.25
N SER A 55 -13.78 0.49 -1.61
CA SER A 55 -14.57 -0.67 -1.17
C SER A 55 -15.55 -0.30 -0.06
N ALA A 56 -16.52 -1.18 0.21
CA ALA A 56 -17.45 -0.97 1.31
C ALA A 56 -16.76 -0.84 2.67
N GLU A 57 -15.62 -1.52 2.90
CA GLU A 57 -14.85 -1.39 4.14
C GLU A 57 -14.13 -0.04 4.21
N GLU A 58 -13.47 0.37 3.12
CA GLU A 58 -12.81 1.69 3.00
C GLU A 58 -13.80 2.86 3.17
N ARG A 59 -15.05 2.73 2.70
CA ARG A 59 -16.08 3.76 2.91
C ARG A 59 -16.49 3.89 4.38
N ARG A 60 -16.51 2.77 5.12
CA ARG A 60 -16.80 2.77 6.56
C ARG A 60 -15.60 3.19 7.40
N ARG A 61 -14.39 3.07 6.83
CA ARG A 61 -13.11 3.29 7.48
C ARG A 61 -12.17 4.04 6.53
N PRO A 62 -12.36 5.37 6.38
CA PRO A 62 -11.62 6.18 5.41
C PRO A 62 -10.10 6.08 5.56
N GLU A 63 -9.60 5.80 6.76
CA GLU A 63 -8.17 5.61 7.04
C GLU A 63 -7.56 4.45 6.22
N LEU A 64 -8.35 3.43 5.87
CA LEU A 64 -7.90 2.34 5.01
C LEU A 64 -7.61 2.82 3.58
N LEU A 65 -8.47 3.70 3.07
CA LEU A 65 -8.33 4.26 1.74
C LEU A 65 -7.18 5.27 1.70
N ALA A 66 -7.10 6.13 2.72
CA ALA A 66 -6.02 7.08 2.92
C ALA A 66 -4.65 6.39 2.88
N SER A 67 -4.46 5.36 3.72
CA SER A 67 -3.22 4.56 3.72
C SER A 67 -2.93 3.90 2.37
N ARG A 68 -3.95 3.33 1.72
CA ARG A 68 -3.80 2.71 0.39
C ARG A 68 -3.33 3.73 -0.65
N ILE A 69 -3.92 4.92 -0.69
CA ILE A 69 -3.52 5.99 -1.61
C ILE A 69 -2.09 6.41 -1.33
N THR A 70 -1.76 6.69 -0.07
CA THR A 70 -0.42 7.09 0.36
C THR A 70 0.63 6.07 -0.09
N LEU A 71 0.44 4.79 0.22
CA LEU A 71 1.39 3.75 -0.19
C LEU A 71 1.48 3.60 -1.71
N ASN A 72 0.37 3.69 -2.45
CA ASN A 72 0.43 3.61 -3.92
C ASN A 72 1.12 4.84 -4.55
N LYS A 73 0.94 6.05 -4.00
CA LYS A 73 1.65 7.26 -4.44
C LYS A 73 3.15 7.15 -4.27
N VAL A 74 3.62 6.54 -3.18
CA VAL A 74 5.05 6.32 -2.94
C VAL A 74 5.60 5.17 -3.79
N ALA A 75 4.77 4.18 -4.08
CA ALA A 75 5.16 2.97 -4.80
C ALA A 75 5.24 3.15 -6.32
N LEU A 76 4.33 3.96 -6.89
CA LEU A 76 4.26 4.23 -8.32
C LEU A 76 5.16 5.42 -8.71
N PRO A 77 5.48 5.58 -10.01
CA PRO A 77 6.23 6.75 -10.47
C PRO A 77 5.55 8.06 -10.08
N PRO A 78 6.32 9.11 -9.73
CA PRO A 78 5.79 10.38 -9.20
C PRO A 78 4.85 11.12 -10.16
N GLU A 79 4.98 10.88 -11.46
CA GLU A 79 4.13 11.39 -12.55
C GLU A 79 2.79 10.65 -12.70
N THR A 80 2.53 9.63 -11.87
CA THR A 80 1.29 8.88 -11.95
C THR A 80 0.10 9.76 -11.53
N GLY A 81 -0.85 9.99 -12.44
CA GLY A 81 -2.10 10.68 -12.12
C GLY A 81 -3.03 9.74 -11.35
N PHE A 82 -3.50 10.15 -10.18
CA PHE A 82 -4.46 9.37 -9.38
C PHE A 82 -5.86 9.92 -9.56
N VAL A 83 -6.80 9.09 -10.02
CA VAL A 83 -8.21 9.44 -10.23
C VAL A 83 -9.07 8.63 -9.28
N PHE A 84 -9.92 9.31 -8.51
CA PHE A 84 -10.92 8.63 -7.69
C PHE A 84 -12.18 8.38 -8.50
N VAL A 85 -12.70 7.17 -8.42
CA VAL A 85 -13.92 6.78 -9.11
C VAL A 85 -15.02 6.52 -8.08
N GLU A 86 -15.94 7.48 -8.00
CA GLU A 86 -17.11 7.45 -7.15
C GLU A 86 -18.27 6.68 -7.79
N ASP A 87 -19.05 6.09 -6.91
CA ASP A 87 -20.18 5.21 -7.25
C ASP A 87 -21.48 5.68 -6.56
N ALA A 88 -21.35 6.47 -5.51
CA ALA A 88 -22.44 7.18 -4.87
C ALA A 88 -22.10 8.67 -4.87
N VAL A 89 -23.14 9.49 -5.04
CA VAL A 89 -23.07 10.94 -4.91
C VAL A 89 -22.80 11.23 -3.44
N ASP A 90 -21.76 11.99 -3.13
CA ASP A 90 -21.46 12.56 -1.80
C ASP A 90 -20.82 11.62 -0.76
N LEU A 91 -19.62 11.12 -1.06
CA LEU A 91 -18.68 10.76 -0.01
C LEU A 91 -17.60 11.84 0.07
N ASP A 92 -17.89 12.91 0.84
CA ASP A 92 -16.82 13.83 1.27
C ASP A 92 -15.92 13.10 2.27
N LEU A 93 -14.97 12.36 1.74
CA LEU A 93 -13.98 11.61 2.49
C LEU A 93 -12.82 12.52 2.95
N GLY A 94 -12.85 13.83 2.66
CA GLY A 94 -11.75 14.75 2.96
C GLY A 94 -10.45 14.43 2.22
N ILE A 95 -10.49 13.54 1.22
CA ILE A 95 -9.33 13.08 0.44
C ILE A 95 -9.33 13.60 -0.99
N GLY A 96 -10.29 14.44 -1.38
CA GLY A 96 -10.42 14.94 -2.76
C GLY A 96 -9.14 15.61 -3.27
N ALA A 97 -8.48 16.41 -2.42
CA ALA A 97 -7.19 17.06 -2.74
C ALA A 97 -6.05 16.07 -3.05
N ARG A 98 -6.20 14.78 -2.71
CA ARG A 98 -5.21 13.74 -3.02
C ARG A 98 -5.33 13.22 -4.45
N PHE A 99 -6.37 13.57 -5.20
CA PHE A 99 -6.59 13.10 -6.55
C PHE A 99 -6.44 14.23 -7.56
N VAL A 100 -6.05 13.86 -8.77
CA VAL A 100 -6.08 14.77 -9.92
C VAL A 100 -7.53 15.14 -10.24
N GLU A 101 -8.43 14.15 -10.15
CA GLU A 101 -9.84 14.33 -10.43
C GLU A 101 -10.66 13.26 -9.69
N THR A 102 -11.93 13.60 -9.41
CA THR A 102 -12.93 12.65 -8.92
C THR A 102 -14.02 12.49 -9.98
N LEU A 103 -14.26 11.25 -10.41
CA LEU A 103 -15.23 10.94 -11.46
C LEU A 103 -16.35 10.05 -10.93
N SER A 104 -17.59 10.30 -11.34
CA SER A 104 -18.73 9.44 -10.98
C SER A 104 -19.07 8.47 -12.10
N LEU A 105 -19.13 7.16 -11.80
CA LEU A 105 -19.53 6.13 -12.79
C LEU A 105 -20.96 6.32 -13.33
N LYS A 106 -21.79 7.14 -12.66
CA LYS A 106 -23.17 7.42 -13.05
C LYS A 106 -23.28 8.58 -14.05
N GLU A 107 -22.24 9.39 -14.18
CA GLU A 107 -22.26 10.52 -15.11
C GLU A 107 -22.14 10.05 -16.55
N ARG A 108 -22.93 10.67 -17.43
CA ARG A 108 -22.89 10.37 -18.87
C ARG A 108 -21.54 10.74 -19.49
N SER A 109 -20.87 11.76 -18.95
CA SER A 109 -19.56 12.21 -19.42
C SER A 109 -18.39 11.40 -18.86
N PHE A 110 -18.62 10.52 -17.88
CA PHE A 110 -17.59 9.76 -17.15
C PHE A 110 -16.47 9.23 -18.06
N LEU A 111 -16.83 8.51 -19.13
CA LEU A 111 -15.82 7.90 -20.01
C LEU A 111 -15.02 8.92 -20.80
N ARG A 112 -15.69 9.97 -21.30
CA ARG A 112 -15.01 11.04 -22.05
C ARG A 112 -14.01 11.75 -21.15
N ASP A 113 -14.41 12.02 -19.91
CA ASP A 113 -13.59 12.74 -18.95
C ASP A 113 -12.41 11.85 -18.48
N ALA A 114 -12.66 10.56 -18.22
CA ALA A 114 -11.60 9.58 -17.91
C ALA A 114 -10.57 9.43 -19.04
N VAL A 115 -11.00 9.36 -20.31
CA VAL A 115 -10.10 9.31 -21.47
C VAL A 115 -9.28 10.59 -21.57
N THR A 116 -9.92 11.75 -21.41
CA THR A 116 -9.26 13.06 -21.44
C THR A 116 -8.16 13.16 -20.38
N ILE A 117 -8.39 12.66 -19.17
CA ILE A 117 -7.39 12.65 -18.10
C ILE A 117 -6.21 11.74 -18.47
N VAL A 118 -6.48 10.53 -18.95
CA VAL A 118 -5.44 9.58 -19.36
C VAL A 118 -4.55 10.16 -20.47
N GLU A 119 -5.15 10.79 -21.47
CA GLU A 119 -4.42 11.40 -22.59
C GLU A 119 -3.58 12.60 -22.18
N ARG A 120 -3.93 13.28 -21.08
CA ARG A 120 -3.23 14.48 -20.57
C ARG A 120 -2.27 14.22 -19.41
N SER A 121 -2.16 12.98 -18.93
CA SER A 121 -1.49 12.66 -17.66
C SER A 121 -0.01 13.11 -17.56
N THR A 122 0.70 13.33 -18.67
CA THR A 122 2.09 13.82 -18.70
C THR A 122 2.23 15.31 -18.45
N GLN A 123 1.15 16.09 -18.57
CA GLN A 123 1.22 17.54 -18.46
C GLN A 123 1.18 18.04 -17.01
N ALA A 124 1.00 17.14 -16.03
CA ALA A 124 1.08 17.52 -14.63
C ALA A 124 2.53 17.92 -14.30
N PRO A 125 2.77 19.17 -13.85
CA PRO A 125 4.12 19.65 -13.58
C PRO A 125 4.78 18.77 -12.52
N GLN A 126 5.94 18.20 -12.85
CA GLN A 126 6.77 17.47 -11.90
C GLN A 126 7.18 18.41 -10.77
N LYS A 127 6.60 18.26 -9.58
CA LYS A 127 7.13 18.92 -8.38
C LYS A 127 8.44 18.21 -8.03
N HIS A 128 9.59 18.89 -8.13
CA HIS A 128 10.91 18.37 -7.75
C HIS A 128 10.94 17.78 -6.31
N SER A 129 10.03 18.21 -5.43
CA SER A 129 9.84 17.64 -4.09
C SER A 129 9.58 16.14 -4.09
N THR A 130 8.95 15.61 -5.15
CA THR A 130 8.51 14.21 -5.21
C THR A 130 9.67 13.23 -5.30
N GLU A 131 10.76 13.60 -5.97
CA GLU A 131 11.92 12.71 -6.13
C GLU A 131 12.65 12.51 -4.80
N LYS A 132 12.85 13.58 -4.03
CA LYS A 132 13.47 13.49 -2.70
C LYS A 132 12.65 12.62 -1.74
N ILE A 133 11.32 12.80 -1.75
CA ILE A 133 10.40 11.96 -0.98
C ILE A 133 10.57 10.48 -1.36
N ARG A 134 10.60 10.18 -2.66
CA ARG A 134 10.77 8.82 -3.16
C ARG A 134 12.09 8.20 -2.71
N GLN A 135 13.19 8.94 -2.83
CA GLN A 135 14.51 8.46 -2.39
C GLN A 135 14.54 8.15 -0.89
N ILE A 136 13.94 9.00 -0.06
CA ILE A 136 13.82 8.76 1.40
C ILE A 136 13.00 7.49 1.66
N SER A 137 11.85 7.35 1.01
CA SER A 137 10.98 6.18 1.16
C SER A 137 11.65 4.88 0.70
N GLN A 138 12.38 4.92 -0.41
CA GLN A 138 13.16 3.78 -0.93
C GLN A 138 14.28 3.38 0.04
N ALA A 139 15.04 4.34 0.56
CA ALA A 139 16.10 4.07 1.54
C ALA A 139 15.53 3.43 2.81
N ARG A 140 14.39 3.95 3.31
CA ARG A 140 13.68 3.38 4.46
C ARG A 140 13.18 1.96 4.22
N PHE A 141 12.53 1.74 3.08
CA PHE A 141 12.09 0.41 2.69
C PHE A 141 13.26 -0.56 2.62
N ALA A 142 14.37 -0.17 1.97
CA ALA A 142 15.56 -1.01 1.85
C ALA A 142 16.12 -1.42 3.21
N SER A 143 16.27 -0.46 4.14
CA SER A 143 16.74 -0.73 5.50
C SER A 143 15.79 -1.66 6.27
N THR A 144 14.49 -1.36 6.27
CA THR A 144 13.48 -2.16 6.98
C THR A 144 13.38 -3.58 6.41
N TYR A 145 13.32 -3.70 5.09
CA TYR A 145 13.21 -4.99 4.41
C TYR A 145 14.47 -5.84 4.59
N ARG A 146 15.66 -5.23 4.57
CA ARG A 146 16.92 -5.94 4.85
C ARG A 146 16.90 -6.58 6.23
N ILE A 147 16.48 -5.85 7.27
CA ILE A 147 16.39 -6.40 8.63
C ILE A 147 15.33 -7.51 8.66
N ALA A 148 14.15 -7.27 8.10
CA ALA A 148 13.08 -8.25 8.06
C ALA A 148 13.54 -9.56 7.38
N ARG A 149 14.25 -9.47 6.25
CA ARG A 149 14.83 -10.62 5.56
C ARG A 149 15.89 -11.34 6.38
N LEU A 150 16.81 -10.61 7.03
CA LEU A 150 17.85 -11.21 7.87
C LEU A 150 17.27 -12.00 9.04
N VAL A 151 16.22 -11.48 9.67
CA VAL A 151 15.56 -12.14 10.81
C VAL A 151 14.75 -13.36 10.33
N ASN A 152 14.20 -13.34 9.11
CA ASN A 152 13.46 -14.47 8.53
C ASN A 152 14.33 -15.49 7.80
N ALA A 153 15.60 -15.19 7.47
CA ALA A 153 16.47 -16.07 6.68
C ALA A 153 16.76 -17.42 7.35
N LYS A 154 16.69 -17.49 8.69
CA LYS A 154 16.93 -18.72 9.47
C LYS A 154 15.71 -19.66 9.53
N ARG A 155 14.55 -19.29 8.96
CA ARG A 155 13.39 -20.17 8.81
C ARG A 155 13.55 -21.06 7.57
N SER A 156 14.50 -21.98 7.60
CA SER A 156 14.66 -22.99 6.54
C SER A 156 13.77 -24.20 6.84
N GLY A 157 13.01 -24.67 5.86
CA GLY A 157 12.60 -26.08 5.77
C GLY A 157 11.11 -26.36 5.89
N HIS A 158 10.58 -26.52 7.11
CA HIS A 158 9.37 -27.35 7.29
C HIS A 158 8.19 -26.75 8.05
N ASP A 159 8.39 -25.70 8.87
CA ASP A 159 7.32 -25.21 9.74
C ASP A 159 6.42 -24.13 9.09
N ALA A 160 6.84 -23.56 7.96
CA ALA A 160 6.16 -22.41 7.37
C ALA A 160 4.87 -22.75 6.62
N GLU A 161 4.68 -23.99 6.15
CA GLU A 161 3.48 -24.39 5.39
C GLU A 161 2.28 -24.74 6.27
N ARG A 162 2.50 -25.15 7.53
CA ARG A 162 1.42 -25.64 8.41
C ARG A 162 0.58 -24.54 9.07
N ALA A 163 0.96 -23.28 8.89
CA ALA A 163 0.45 -22.17 9.71
C ALA A 163 -0.72 -21.37 9.08
N LEU A 164 -1.43 -21.92 8.09
CA LEU A 164 -2.65 -21.30 7.53
C LEU A 164 -3.88 -21.59 8.41
N SER A 165 -3.83 -21.17 9.68
CA SER A 165 -5.03 -21.12 10.51
C SER A 165 -5.96 -20.03 9.97
N ARG A 166 -7.20 -20.40 9.60
CA ARG A 166 -8.24 -19.48 9.09
C ARG A 166 -8.64 -18.41 10.11
N ARG A 167 -8.35 -18.61 11.39
CA ARG A 167 -8.51 -17.60 12.45
C ARG A 167 -7.19 -16.88 12.69
N GLY A 168 -7.06 -15.68 12.13
CA GLY A 168 -5.93 -14.78 12.40
C GLY A 168 -5.80 -14.43 13.88
N ALA A 169 -4.57 -14.18 14.34
CA ALA A 169 -4.36 -13.56 15.64
C ALA A 169 -4.89 -12.12 15.69
N ASN A 170 -5.43 -11.76 16.85
CA ASN A 170 -5.49 -10.37 17.28
C ASN A 170 -4.07 -9.90 17.61
N LEU A 171 -3.71 -8.70 17.16
CA LEU A 171 -2.44 -8.08 17.50
C LEU A 171 -2.59 -7.34 18.82
N SER A 172 -1.72 -7.62 19.77
CA SER A 172 -1.51 -6.75 20.93
C SER A 172 -0.47 -5.71 20.56
N PHE A 173 -0.74 -4.43 20.83
CA PHE A 173 0.19 -3.33 20.52
C PHE A 173 0.82 -2.80 21.80
N ASP A 174 2.12 -2.60 21.76
CA ASP A 174 2.94 -2.08 22.87
C ASP A 174 4.14 -1.30 22.31
N SER A 175 5.08 -0.92 23.17
CA SER A 175 6.36 -0.35 22.79
C SER A 175 7.51 -1.10 23.46
N VAL A 176 8.51 -1.50 22.67
CA VAL A 176 9.76 -2.09 23.17
C VAL A 176 10.86 -1.08 22.91
N ARG A 177 11.48 -0.53 23.96
CA ARG A 177 12.50 0.53 23.84
C ARG A 177 12.05 1.70 22.96
N SER A 178 10.82 2.17 23.16
CA SER A 178 10.20 3.24 22.35
C SER A 178 9.97 2.90 20.88
N VAL A 179 10.19 1.65 20.46
CA VAL A 179 9.82 1.15 19.13
C VAL A 179 8.40 0.62 19.18
N PRO A 180 7.46 1.17 18.38
CA PRO A 180 6.11 0.61 18.27
C PRO A 180 6.18 -0.86 17.89
N SER A 181 5.57 -1.69 18.72
CA SER A 181 5.68 -3.15 18.65
C SER A 181 4.30 -3.78 18.62
N ALA A 182 4.16 -4.88 17.87
CA ALA A 182 2.96 -5.68 17.84
C ALA A 182 3.30 -7.15 18.07
N PHE A 183 2.49 -7.83 18.88
CA PHE A 183 2.69 -9.22 19.26
C PHE A 183 1.49 -10.06 18.87
N ALA A 184 1.75 -11.25 18.37
CA ALA A 184 0.72 -12.23 18.04
C ALA A 184 1.17 -13.63 18.46
N SER A 185 0.28 -14.38 19.12
CA SER A 185 0.50 -15.78 19.47
C SER A 185 0.15 -16.77 18.34
N ARG A 186 -0.40 -16.27 17.24
CA ARG A 186 -0.71 -17.03 16.02
C ARG A 186 -0.21 -16.28 14.80
N PRO A 187 -0.10 -16.93 13.64
CA PRO A 187 0.21 -16.25 12.38
C PRO A 187 -0.72 -15.06 12.15
N ILE A 188 -0.14 -13.95 11.69
CA ILE A 188 -0.92 -12.76 11.35
C ILE A 188 -1.78 -13.04 10.10
N SER A 189 -3.03 -12.60 10.12
CA SER A 189 -3.89 -12.70 8.94
C SER A 189 -3.61 -11.57 7.95
N THR A 190 -4.10 -11.72 6.71
CA THR A 190 -4.10 -10.63 5.72
C THR A 190 -4.80 -9.38 6.26
N ARG A 191 -5.89 -9.54 7.03
CA ARG A 191 -6.61 -8.43 7.63
C ARG A 191 -5.76 -7.71 8.70
N SER A 192 -5.11 -8.46 9.58
CA SER A 192 -4.20 -7.92 10.59
C SER A 192 -3.03 -7.19 9.93
N LEU A 193 -2.51 -7.74 8.82
CA LEU A 193 -1.46 -7.11 8.03
C LEU A 193 -1.92 -5.80 7.37
N ILE A 194 -3.14 -5.74 6.83
CA ILE A 194 -3.72 -4.46 6.34
C ILE A 194 -3.83 -3.44 7.48
N GLY A 195 -4.26 -3.86 8.67
CA GLY A 195 -4.28 -3.01 9.85
C GLY A 195 -2.90 -2.48 10.25
N LEU A 196 -1.86 -3.33 10.14
CA LEU A 196 -0.46 -2.90 10.33
C LEU A 196 -0.04 -1.89 9.27
N THR A 197 -0.38 -2.12 7.99
CA THR A 197 -0.01 -1.18 6.92
C THR A 197 -0.61 0.20 7.15
N VAL A 198 -1.83 0.28 7.67
CA VAL A 198 -2.50 1.56 7.99
C VAL A 198 -1.74 2.29 9.10
N ARG A 199 -1.58 1.65 10.27
CA ARG A 199 -0.84 2.23 11.40
C ARG A 199 0.59 2.63 11.04
N GLY A 200 1.22 1.82 10.18
CA GLY A 200 2.57 2.07 9.69
C GLY A 200 2.62 3.30 8.79
N THR A 201 1.66 3.41 7.87
CA THR A 201 1.51 4.54 6.96
C THR A 201 1.29 5.84 7.73
N ASP A 202 0.31 5.87 8.65
CA ASP A 202 -0.02 7.06 9.46
C ASP A 202 1.18 7.58 10.26
N ARG A 203 2.08 6.67 10.67
CA ARG A 203 3.28 7.02 11.43
C ARG A 203 4.41 7.47 10.51
N TRP A 204 4.56 6.85 9.35
CA TRP A 204 5.69 7.07 8.44
C TRP A 204 5.49 8.22 7.47
N TYR A 205 4.25 8.60 7.23
CA TYR A 205 3.89 9.65 6.29
C TYR A 205 2.92 10.61 6.96
N ASP A 206 3.24 11.90 6.86
CA ASP A 206 2.28 12.96 7.12
C ASP A 206 1.40 13.11 5.86
N GLU A 207 0.10 13.02 6.06
CA GLU A 207 -0.89 13.05 4.98
C GLU A 207 -1.60 14.41 4.83
N THR A 208 -1.08 15.46 5.49
CA THR A 208 -1.64 16.83 5.41
C THR A 208 -1.40 17.54 4.09
N ALA A 209 -0.56 16.99 3.20
CA ALA A 209 -0.24 17.58 1.90
C ALA A 209 -0.75 16.69 0.73
N ASP A 210 -0.88 17.29 -0.45
CA ASP A 210 -1.20 16.58 -1.72
C ASP A 210 -0.25 15.41 -2.01
N GLN A 211 0.93 15.42 -1.39
CA GLN A 211 1.96 14.39 -1.47
C GLN A 211 2.27 13.83 -0.08
N PRO A 212 2.51 12.51 0.03
CA PRO A 212 2.87 11.92 1.31
C PRO A 212 4.28 12.35 1.73
N ILE A 213 4.39 13.02 2.88
CA ILE A 213 5.68 13.53 3.37
C ILE A 213 6.24 12.54 4.39
N PRO A 214 7.42 11.92 4.15
CA PRO A 214 8.02 11.00 5.11
C PRO A 214 8.31 11.71 6.44
N THR A 215 7.87 11.14 7.56
CA THR A 215 8.13 11.66 8.91
C THR A 215 9.53 11.27 9.39
N GLY A 216 9.92 11.57 10.63
CA GLY A 216 11.17 11.06 11.25
C GLY A 216 11.06 9.67 11.90
N ALA A 217 9.93 8.98 11.77
CA ALA A 217 9.65 7.76 12.51
C ALA A 217 10.58 6.58 12.18
N THR A 218 10.88 5.77 13.19
CA THR A 218 11.57 4.48 13.07
C THR A 218 10.61 3.40 12.56
N ALA A 219 11.12 2.33 11.97
CA ALA A 219 10.32 1.12 11.71
C ALA A 219 9.76 0.54 13.02
N GLY A 220 8.59 -0.09 12.94
CA GLY A 220 7.98 -0.83 14.04
C GLY A 220 8.38 -2.30 13.99
N LEU A 221 8.17 -3.00 15.09
CA LEU A 221 8.46 -4.42 15.21
C LEU A 221 7.15 -5.22 15.29
N VAL A 222 7.07 -6.35 14.59
CA VAL A 222 5.98 -7.32 14.74
C VAL A 222 6.61 -8.66 15.08
N VAL A 223 6.28 -9.22 16.24
CA VAL A 223 6.70 -10.57 16.63
C VAL A 223 5.50 -11.50 16.48
N ALA A 224 5.59 -12.44 15.55
CA ALA A 224 4.50 -13.37 15.26
C ALA A 224 5.01 -14.72 14.74
N PRO A 225 4.33 -15.85 15.03
CA PRO A 225 4.71 -17.15 14.49
C PRO A 225 4.67 -17.27 12.96
N GLY A 226 4.14 -16.30 12.24
CA GLY A 226 4.11 -16.34 10.78
C GLY A 226 3.28 -15.22 10.19
N TYR A 227 3.30 -15.13 8.87
CA TYR A 227 2.57 -14.14 8.09
C TYR A 227 2.01 -14.78 6.80
N PRO A 228 1.05 -14.14 6.10
CA PRO A 228 0.45 -14.70 4.89
C PRO A 228 1.50 -14.86 3.79
N ARG A 229 1.54 -16.04 3.15
CA ARG A 229 2.43 -16.32 2.02
C ARG A 229 1.59 -16.67 0.78
N PRO A 230 1.23 -15.69 -0.06
CA PRO A 230 0.56 -15.97 -1.32
C PRO A 230 1.36 -16.95 -2.17
N ARG A 231 0.68 -17.87 -2.86
CA ARG A 231 1.32 -18.92 -3.68
C ARG A 231 2.23 -18.34 -4.77
N ASN A 232 1.82 -17.25 -5.40
CA ASN A 232 2.55 -16.65 -6.51
C ASN A 232 3.73 -15.79 -6.04
N ASP A 233 3.71 -15.34 -4.78
CA ASP A 233 4.69 -14.40 -4.24
C ASP A 233 4.74 -14.51 -2.70
N PRO A 234 5.53 -15.47 -2.17
CA PRO A 234 5.55 -15.78 -0.75
C PRO A 234 6.14 -14.65 0.11
N ASP A 235 6.86 -13.71 -0.50
CA ASP A 235 7.52 -12.59 0.18
C ASP A 235 6.71 -11.28 0.08
N LYS A 236 5.58 -11.27 -0.64
CA LYS A 236 4.75 -10.07 -0.79
C LYS A 236 4.35 -9.44 0.53
N ALA A 237 3.88 -10.24 1.47
CA ALA A 237 3.45 -9.76 2.79
C ALA A 237 4.62 -9.12 3.56
N LEU A 238 5.80 -9.72 3.49
CA LEU A 238 7.00 -9.20 4.14
C LEU A 238 7.44 -7.88 3.53
N ARG A 239 7.43 -7.78 2.18
CA ARG A 239 7.75 -6.53 1.48
C ARG A 239 6.74 -5.43 1.76
N ALA A 240 5.45 -5.75 1.71
CA ALA A 240 4.41 -4.77 1.98
C ALA A 240 4.42 -4.26 3.43
N ALA A 241 4.69 -5.14 4.40
CA ALA A 241 4.91 -4.74 5.79
C ALA A 241 6.11 -3.80 5.91
N ALA A 242 7.24 -4.16 5.32
CA ALA A 242 8.46 -3.36 5.36
C ALA A 242 8.29 -2.00 4.68
N PHE A 243 7.54 -1.96 3.57
CA PHE A 243 7.22 -0.74 2.85
C PHE A 243 6.31 0.20 3.65
N ALA A 244 5.40 -0.37 4.46
CA ALA A 244 4.62 0.36 5.44
C ALA A 244 5.36 0.56 6.80
N GLY A 245 6.66 0.25 6.87
CA GLY A 245 7.47 0.53 8.04
C GLY A 245 7.41 -0.48 9.19
N TRP A 246 7.14 -1.75 8.90
CA TRP A 246 7.14 -2.82 9.88
C TRP A 246 8.16 -3.91 9.58
N ILE A 247 8.90 -4.33 10.61
CA ILE A 247 9.78 -5.50 10.58
C ILE A 247 8.98 -6.66 11.17
N ILE A 248 8.60 -7.64 10.35
CA ILE A 248 7.98 -8.88 10.85
C ILE A 248 9.08 -9.87 11.20
N ALA A 249 9.17 -10.23 12.48
CA ALA A 249 10.06 -11.23 13.03
C ALA A 249 9.26 -12.46 13.49
N PRO A 250 9.76 -13.70 13.23
CA PRO A 250 9.19 -14.88 13.83
C PRO A 250 9.36 -14.84 15.35
N ASP A 251 8.39 -15.36 16.09
CA ASP A 251 8.50 -15.58 17.54
C ASP A 251 9.68 -16.51 17.90
N SER A 252 10.01 -17.43 17.01
CA SER A 252 11.16 -18.33 17.09
C SER A 252 12.50 -17.67 16.72
N SER A 253 12.56 -16.35 16.56
CA SER A 253 13.82 -15.69 16.22
C SER A 253 14.81 -15.83 17.37
N VAL A 254 16.10 -16.04 17.05
CA VAL A 254 17.18 -16.18 18.04
C VAL A 254 17.38 -14.91 18.88
N ARG A 255 16.87 -13.77 18.39
CA ARG A 255 17.03 -12.47 19.04
C ARG A 255 15.83 -12.14 19.91
N SER A 256 16.08 -11.50 21.04
CA SER A 256 14.99 -10.99 21.87
C SER A 256 14.27 -9.82 21.18
N PRO A 257 13.01 -9.51 21.53
CA PRO A 257 12.32 -8.32 21.04
C PRO A 257 13.12 -7.02 21.27
N GLU A 258 13.85 -6.91 22.38
CA GLU A 258 14.68 -5.75 22.73
C GLU A 258 15.86 -5.60 21.78
N GLU A 259 16.54 -6.69 21.44
CA GLU A 259 17.63 -6.68 20.46
C GLU A 259 17.12 -6.30 19.06
N LEU A 260 15.93 -6.78 18.68
CA LEU A 260 15.29 -6.42 17.41
C LEU A 260 14.87 -4.95 17.38
N ALA A 261 14.34 -4.42 18.49
CA ALA A 261 14.01 -3.00 18.62
C ALA A 261 15.27 -2.12 18.51
N GLU A 262 16.39 -2.54 19.11
CA GLU A 262 17.67 -1.83 19.00
C GLU A 262 18.19 -1.79 17.56
N LEU A 263 18.06 -2.90 16.81
CA LEU A 263 18.36 -2.91 15.37
C LEU A 263 17.46 -1.94 14.61
N ALA A 264 16.16 -1.93 14.88
CA ALA A 264 15.22 -1.04 14.22
C ALA A 264 15.62 0.43 14.43
N LEU A 265 15.89 0.83 15.68
CA LEU A 265 16.36 2.19 16.03
C LEU A 265 17.64 2.58 15.31
N ARG A 266 18.62 1.66 15.28
CA ARG A 266 19.95 1.93 14.71
C ARG A 266 19.92 2.11 13.19
N PHE A 267 19.07 1.37 12.49
CA PHE A 267 19.16 1.23 11.03
C PHE A 267 18.00 1.82 10.23
N THR A 268 16.86 2.14 10.85
CA THR A 268 15.66 2.59 10.10
C THR A 268 15.24 4.03 10.37
N ARG A 269 15.89 4.71 11.33
CA ARG A 269 15.64 6.13 11.57
C ARG A 269 16.12 6.93 10.37
N ALA A 270 15.24 7.76 9.79
CA ALA A 270 15.65 8.70 8.75
C ALA A 270 16.67 9.68 9.35
N ARG A 271 17.81 9.83 8.68
CA ARG A 271 18.82 10.84 8.98
C ARG A 271 18.52 12.10 8.17
#